data_AF-A0A5R9GNR4-F1
#
_entry.id   AF-A0A5R9GNR4-F1
#
_cell.length_a   1.000
_cell.length_b   1.000
_cell.length_c   1.000
_cell.angle_alpha   90.00
_cell.angle_beta   90.00
_cell.angle_gamma   90.00
#
_symmetry.space_group_name_H-M   'P 1'
#
loop_
_entity.id
_entity.type
_entity.pdbx_description
1 polymer ?
#
loop_
_entity_poly.entity_id
_entity_poly.type
_entity_poly.pdbx_seq_one_letter_code
_entity_poly.pdbx_strand_id
1 'polypeptide(L)'
;MIRNIFLIVVFFFGPALVMFMLRNGLILLRLWLAARSRRQQPEIIDVTPVRQTAAPRWFYALAIVLGLIAAAAGFMALQSTATDKRQYIPAHVDAQGELVPGHWQPASE
;
A
#
# COMPACT_ATOMS: atom_id res chain seq x y z
N MET A 1 -10.30 17.03 4.66
CA MET A 1 -9.77 16.00 5.60
C MET A 1 -10.16 14.58 5.19
N ILE A 2 -11.43 14.32 4.82
CA ILE A 2 -11.89 12.99 4.34
C ILE A 2 -11.05 12.42 3.18
N ARG A 3 -10.60 13.28 2.24
CA ARG A 3 -9.78 12.89 1.08
C ARG A 3 -8.44 12.28 1.48
N ASN A 4 -7.80 12.80 2.53
CA ASN A 4 -6.51 12.29 3.00
C ASN A 4 -6.69 10.97 3.75
N ILE A 5 -7.78 10.82 4.51
CA ILE A 5 -8.12 9.55 5.17
C ILE A 5 -8.39 8.48 4.10
N PHE A 6 -9.13 8.82 3.05
CA PHE A 6 -9.40 7.90 1.93
C PHE A 6 -8.11 7.49 1.21
N LEU A 7 -7.20 8.43 0.94
CA LEU A 7 -5.90 8.14 0.34
C LEU A 7 -5.05 7.25 1.24
N ILE A 8 -4.99 7.50 2.54
CA ILE A 8 -4.24 6.65 3.47
C ILE A 8 -4.84 5.24 3.50
N VAL A 9 -6.17 5.12 3.60
CA VAL A 9 -6.83 3.81 3.64
C VAL A 9 -6.57 3.03 2.34
N VAL A 10 -6.71 3.67 1.19
CA VAL A 10 -6.52 3.01 -0.11
C VAL A 10 -5.05 2.72 -0.42
N PHE A 11 -4.12 3.62 -0.14
CA PHE A 11 -2.70 3.38 -0.45
C PHE A 11 -1.98 2.52 0.60
N PHE A 12 -2.42 2.54 1.86
CA PHE A 12 -1.85 1.70 2.91
C PHE A 12 -2.48 0.30 2.92
N PHE A 13 -3.82 0.21 2.92
CA PHE A 13 -4.52 -1.07 2.97
C PHE A 13 -4.84 -1.65 1.59
N GLY A 14 -4.89 -0.84 0.53
CA GLY A 14 -5.16 -1.33 -0.82
C GLY A 14 -4.18 -2.40 -1.27
N PRO A 15 -2.85 -2.22 -1.15
CA PRO A 15 -1.88 -3.25 -1.51
C PRO A 15 -2.09 -4.54 -0.72
N ALA A 16 -2.35 -4.44 0.59
CA ALA A 16 -2.63 -5.59 1.45
C ALA A 16 -3.94 -6.31 1.06
N LEU A 17 -4.99 -5.55 0.76
CA LEU A 17 -6.28 -6.07 0.33
C LEU A 17 -6.19 -6.73 -1.05
N VAL A 18 -5.45 -6.13 -1.98
CA VAL A 18 -5.18 -6.71 -3.31
C VAL A 18 -4.40 -8.01 -3.19
N MET A 19 -3.33 -8.03 -2.38
CA MET A 19 -2.55 -9.25 -2.14
C MET A 19 -3.39 -10.34 -1.46
N PHE A 20 -4.28 -9.95 -0.54
CA PHE A 20 -5.22 -10.86 0.08
C PHE A 20 -6.21 -11.44 -0.92
N MET A 21 -6.84 -10.61 -1.75
CA MET A 21 -7.78 -11.07 -2.79
C MET A 21 -7.08 -11.97 -3.82
N LEU A 22 -5.88 -11.58 -4.27
CA LEU A 22 -5.09 -12.36 -5.22
C LEU A 22 -4.73 -13.75 -4.65
N ARG A 23 -4.26 -13.81 -3.39
CA ARG A 23 -3.94 -15.07 -2.72
C ARG A 23 -5.15 -16.00 -2.64
N ASN A 24 -6.31 -15.47 -2.21
CA ASN A 24 -7.52 -16.26 -2.09
C ASN A 24 -8.05 -16.69 -3.47
N GLY A 25 -7.97 -15.83 -4.48
CA GLY A 25 -8.33 -16.15 -5.86
C GLY A 25 -7.46 -17.27 -6.43
N LEU A 26 -6.15 -17.25 -6.20
CA LEU A 26 -5.23 -18.31 -6.62
C LEU A 26 -5.54 -19.64 -5.93
N ILE A 27 -5.88 -19.63 -4.64
CA ILE A 27 -6.30 -20.84 -3.90
C ILE A 27 -7.57 -21.42 -4.50
N LEU A 28 -8.59 -20.59 -4.73
CA LEU A 28 -9.86 -21.00 -5.34
C LEU A 28 -9.64 -21.56 -6.75
N LEU A 29 -8.83 -20.89 -7.57
CA LEU A 29 -8.47 -21.36 -8.91
C LEU A 29 -7.79 -22.72 -8.86
N ARG A 30 -6.83 -22.91 -7.94
CA ARG A 30 -6.12 -24.18 -7.76
C ARG A 30 -7.07 -25.31 -7.32
N LEU A 31 -7.98 -25.01 -6.39
CA LEU A 31 -9.00 -25.97 -5.94
C LEU A 31 -9.95 -26.34 -7.09
N TRP A 32 -10.38 -25.36 -7.88
CA TRP A 32 -11.24 -25.60 -9.04
C TRP A 32 -10.55 -26.45 -10.11
N LEU A 33 -9.28 -26.16 -10.42
CA LEU A 33 -8.47 -26.96 -11.34
C LEU A 33 -8.29 -28.39 -10.84
N ALA A 34 -8.01 -28.58 -9.55
CA ALA A 34 -7.90 -29.91 -8.95
C ALA A 34 -9.23 -30.68 -8.98
N ALA A 35 -10.35 -30.01 -8.70
CA ALA A 35 -11.68 -30.61 -8.77
C ALA A 35 -12.09 -30.98 -10.20
N ARG A 36 -11.74 -30.14 -11.18
CA ARG A 36 -11.96 -30.41 -12.60
C ARG A 36 -11.13 -31.60 -13.08
N SER A 37 -9.86 -31.68 -12.68
CA SER A 37 -8.98 -32.81 -13.00
C SER A 37 -9.51 -34.13 -12.43
N ARG A 38 -10.07 -34.11 -11.21
CA ARG A 38 -10.67 -35.29 -10.58
C ARG A 38 -11.95 -35.79 -11.25
N ARG A 39 -12.70 -34.92 -11.93
CA ARG A 39 -13.92 -35.29 -12.66
C ARG A 39 -13.65 -35.92 -14.04
N GLN A 40 -12.43 -35.79 -14.57
CA GLN A 40 -12.08 -36.22 -15.93
C GLN A 40 -11.12 -37.42 -15.98
N GLN A 41 -10.69 -37.97 -14.84
CA GLN A 41 -9.77 -39.11 -14.81
C GLN A 41 -10.37 -40.26 -13.98
N PRO A 42 -10.31 -41.52 -14.47
CA PRO A 42 -10.57 -42.68 -13.61
C PRO A 42 -9.56 -42.67 -12.46
N GLU A 43 -9.95 -43.18 -11.30
CA GLU A 43 -9.22 -43.16 -10.04
C GLU A 43 -7.89 -43.94 -10.14
N ILE A 44 -6.89 -43.34 -10.78
CA ILE A 44 -5.51 -43.79 -10.77
C ILE A 44 -4.87 -43.06 -9.60
N ILE A 45 -4.67 -43.78 -8.49
CA ILE A 45 -3.90 -43.29 -7.35
C ILE A 45 -2.44 -43.21 -7.81
N ASP A 46 -2.07 -42.03 -8.30
CA ASP A 46 -0.70 -41.75 -8.66
C ASP A 46 0.14 -41.55 -7.38
N VAL A 47 0.87 -42.59 -7.00
CA VAL A 47 1.83 -42.60 -5.88
C VAL A 47 3.15 -41.96 -6.33
N THR A 48 3.09 -40.81 -7.00
CA THR A 48 4.29 -40.04 -7.32
C THR A 48 4.57 -39.07 -6.15
N PRO A 49 5.71 -39.18 -5.46
CA PRO A 49 6.01 -38.33 -4.32
C PRO A 49 6.11 -36.87 -4.77
N VAL A 50 5.14 -36.05 -4.36
CA VAL A 50 5.16 -34.60 -4.57
C VAL A 50 6.28 -34.03 -3.72
N ARG A 51 7.45 -33.80 -4.33
CA ARG A 51 8.53 -33.05 -3.67
C ARG A 51 8.05 -31.62 -3.44
N GLN A 52 7.62 -31.33 -2.21
CA GLN A 52 7.39 -29.97 -1.77
C GLN A 52 8.75 -29.28 -1.64
N THR A 53 9.22 -28.67 -2.72
CA THR A 53 10.42 -27.82 -2.68
C THR A 53 10.05 -26.55 -1.91
N ALA A 54 10.34 -26.54 -0.61
CA ALA A 54 10.23 -25.35 0.21
C ALA A 54 11.07 -24.22 -0.41
N ALA A 55 10.56 -22.99 -0.34
CA ALA A 55 11.30 -21.83 -0.80
C ALA A 55 12.65 -21.75 -0.06
N PRO A 56 13.75 -21.45 -0.77
CA PRO A 56 15.06 -21.41 -0.17
C PRO A 56 15.16 -20.28 0.86
N ARG A 57 15.86 -20.51 1.98
CA ARG A 57 15.93 -19.57 3.11
C ARG A 57 16.39 -18.16 2.74
N TRP A 58 17.22 -18.03 1.70
CA TRP A 58 17.68 -16.75 1.18
C TRP A 58 16.54 -15.88 0.63
N PHE A 59 15.47 -16.48 0.10
CA PHE A 59 14.32 -15.74 -0.40
C PHE A 59 13.64 -14.95 0.73
N TYR A 60 13.47 -15.59 1.90
CA TYR A 60 12.92 -14.91 3.08
C TYR A 60 13.85 -13.81 3.58
N ALA A 61 15.17 -14.06 3.60
CA ALA A 61 16.15 -13.04 3.97
C ALA A 61 16.08 -11.81 3.04
N LEU A 62 16.02 -12.03 1.71
CA LEU A 62 15.89 -10.97 0.73
C LEU A 62 14.58 -10.18 0.93
N ALA A 63 13.47 -10.87 1.14
CA ALA A 63 12.17 -10.24 1.36
C ALA A 63 12.18 -9.35 2.62
N ILE A 64 12.80 -9.81 3.71
CA ILE A 64 12.95 -9.02 4.94
C ILE A 64 13.80 -7.78 4.68
N VAL A 65 14.94 -7.93 4.00
CA VAL A 65 15.85 -6.80 3.70
C VAL A 65 15.14 -5.76 2.84
N LEU A 66 14.47 -6.17 1.75
CA LEU A 66 13.72 -5.25 0.89
C LEU A 66 12.57 -4.56 1.65
N GLY A 67 11.87 -5.28 2.52
CA GLY A 67 10.83 -4.72 3.38
C GLY A 67 11.36 -3.65 4.32
N LEU A 68 12.51 -3.88 4.96
CA LEU A 68 13.16 -2.90 5.83
C LEU A 68 13.61 -1.65 5.07
N ILE A 69 14.18 -1.81 3.88
CA ILE A 69 14.59 -0.70 3.02
C ILE A 69 13.38 0.15 2.63
N ALA A 70 12.28 -0.48 2.21
CA ALA A 70 11.06 0.23 1.83
C ALA A 70 10.44 0.99 3.02
N ALA A 71 10.43 0.38 4.21
CA ALA A 71 9.95 1.02 5.43
C ALA A 71 10.80 2.24 5.82
N ALA A 72 12.13 2.09 5.78
CA ALA A 72 13.06 3.19 6.09
C ALA A 72 12.93 4.34 5.08
N ALA A 73 12.84 4.03 3.79
CA ALA A 73 12.65 5.03 2.73
C ALA A 73 11.31 5.78 2.90
N GLY A 74 10.23 5.06 3.20
CA GLY A 74 8.93 5.67 3.48
C GLY A 74 8.95 6.59 4.71
N PHE A 75 9.62 6.15 5.78
CA PHE A 75 9.79 6.96 6.99
C PHE A 75 10.59 8.24 6.75
N MET A 76 11.69 8.15 5.99
CA MET A 76 12.48 9.33 5.59
C MET A 76 11.69 10.28 4.71
N ALA A 77 10.92 9.76 3.74
CA ALA A 77 10.08 10.58 2.88
C ALA A 77 9.03 11.36 3.69
N LEU A 78 8.40 10.72 4.67
CA LEU A 78 7.43 11.38 5.55
C LEU A 78 8.08 12.49 6.38
N GLN A 79 9.29 12.29 6.90
CA GLN A 79 10.01 13.33 7.65
C GLN A 79 10.50 14.49 6.76
N SER A 80 10.87 14.23 5.51
CA SER A 80 11.37 15.25 4.59
C SER A 80 10.31 16.28 4.18
N THR A 81 9.04 16.00 4.44
CA THR A 81 7.95 16.96 4.27
C THR A 81 7.91 17.91 5.47
N ALA A 82 8.94 18.73 5.63
CA ALA A 82 8.81 19.96 6.39
C ALA A 82 7.78 20.81 5.64
N THR A 83 6.51 20.68 6.03
CA THR A 83 5.45 21.54 5.53
C THR A 83 5.88 22.95 5.87
N ASP A 84 6.28 23.74 4.86
CA ASP A 84 6.35 25.20 5.00
C ASP A 84 5.04 25.59 5.68
N LYS A 85 5.10 25.95 6.96
CA LYS A 85 3.91 26.35 7.70
C LYS A 85 3.46 27.64 7.03
N ARG A 86 2.50 27.57 6.11
CA ARG A 86 1.92 28.73 5.45
C ARG A 86 0.66 29.08 6.21
N GLN A 87 0.61 30.29 6.72
CA GLN A 87 -0.60 30.83 7.33
C GLN A 87 -1.43 31.51 6.25
N TYR A 88 -2.71 31.16 6.19
CA TYR A 88 -3.65 31.88 5.33
C TYR A 88 -4.10 33.15 6.03
N ILE A 89 -3.88 34.29 5.38
CA ILE A 89 -4.43 35.57 5.83
C ILE A 89 -5.73 35.80 5.06
N PRO A 90 -6.89 35.88 5.75
CA PRO A 90 -8.15 36.15 5.08
C PRO A 90 -8.16 37.56 4.49
N ALA A 91 -9.07 37.78 3.53
CA ALA A 91 -9.28 39.11 2.98
C ALA A 91 -9.67 40.09 4.10
N HIS A 92 -8.99 41.22 4.15
CA HIS A 92 -9.18 42.25 5.17
C HIS A 92 -9.04 43.62 4.53
N VAL A 93 -9.52 44.63 5.24
CA VAL A 93 -9.31 46.04 4.87
C VAL A 93 -8.07 46.52 5.64
N ASP A 94 -7.12 47.11 4.93
CA ASP A 94 -5.90 47.63 5.56
C ASP A 94 -6.16 48.95 6.32
N ALA A 95 -5.11 49.48 6.96
CA ALA A 95 -5.21 50.72 7.74
C ALA A 95 -5.48 51.96 6.86
N GLN A 96 -5.34 51.84 5.54
CA GLN A 96 -5.55 52.86 4.53
C GLN A 96 -6.95 52.76 3.90
N GLY A 97 -7.73 51.72 4.25
CA GLY A 97 -9.07 51.50 3.74
C GLY A 97 -9.12 50.68 2.43
N GLU A 98 -8.01 50.12 1.98
CA GLU A 98 -7.95 49.31 0.77
C GLU A 98 -8.26 47.83 1.07
N LEU A 99 -8.98 47.19 0.13
CA LEU A 99 -9.36 45.78 0.26
C LEU A 99 -8.18 44.88 -0.16
N VAL A 100 -7.57 44.20 0.81
CA VAL A 100 -6.48 43.26 0.56
C VAL A 100 -7.05 41.86 0.31
N PRO A 101 -6.78 41.23 -0.86
CA PRO A 101 -7.24 39.87 -1.14
C PRO A 101 -6.53 38.83 -0.25
N GLY A 102 -7.24 37.75 0.05
CA GLY A 102 -6.72 36.66 0.87
C GLY A 102 -5.51 35.99 0.21
N HIS A 103 -4.45 35.78 0.98
CA HIS A 103 -3.17 35.27 0.46
C HIS A 103 -2.46 34.39 1.49
N TRP A 104 -1.52 33.59 0.99
CA TRP A 104 -0.68 32.72 1.81
C TRP A 104 0.62 33.44 2.15
N GLN A 105 0.93 33.54 3.44
CA GLN A 105 2.22 34.01 3.93
C GLN A 105 2.96 32.89 4.67
N PRO A 106 4.31 32.91 4.69
CA PRO A 106 5.07 32.06 5.60
C PRO A 106 4.66 32.39 7.04
N ALA A 107 4.32 31.38 7.83
CA ALA A 107 4.05 31.57 9.25
C ALA A 107 5.36 31.94 9.94
N SER A 108 5.44 33.16 10.46
CA SER A 108 6.52 33.56 11.36
C SER A 108 6.42 32.74 12.65
N GLU A 109 7.54 32.16 13.09
CA GLU A 109 7.66 31.56 14.43
C GLU A 109 7.43 32.57 15.55
#